data_AF-A0A9E0HJ90-F1
#
_entry.id   AF-A0A9E0HJ90-F1
#
_cell.length_a   1.000
_cell.length_b   1.000
_cell.length_c   1.000
_cell.angle_alpha   90.00
_cell.angle_beta   90.00
_cell.angle_gamma   90.00
#
_symmetry.space_group_name_H-M   'P 1'
#
loop_
_entity.id
_entity.type
_entity.pdbx_description
1 polymer ?
#
loop_
_entity_poly.entity_id
_entity_poly.type
_entity_poly.pdbx_seq_one_letter_code
_entity_poly.pdbx_strand_id
1 'polypeptide(L)' 'SMKKTGRLLVVDEDVPGGASAYILQQVLQLQGGYRWLDSAPATLTAKAHRPAYGTDGDYFSKPSVEDVVEAVLGMVKE' A
#
# COMPACT_ATOMS: atom_id res chain seq x y z
N SER A 1 -2.17 10.40 -10.16
CA SER A 1 -3.58 10.07 -10.44
C SER A 1 -3.60 8.82 -11.30
N MET A 2 -4.37 7.80 -10.94
CA MET A 2 -4.41 6.51 -11.64
C MET A 2 -4.64 6.64 -13.14
N LYS A 3 -5.53 7.55 -13.58
CA LYS A 3 -5.79 7.81 -15.01
C LYS A 3 -4.55 8.22 -15.81
N LYS A 4 -3.51 8.75 -15.14
CA LYS A 4 -2.26 9.16 -15.77
C LYS A 4 -1.15 8.13 -15.57
N THR A 5 -1.14 7.45 -14.43
CA THR A 5 0.00 6.62 -13.99
C THR A 5 -0.22 5.13 -14.20
N GLY A 6 -1.46 4.68 -14.39
CA GLY A 6 -1.78 3.25 -14.55
C GLY A 6 -1.64 2.41 -13.29
N ARG A 7 -1.30 3.02 -12.14
CA ARG A 7 -0.80 2.29 -10.96
C ARG A 7 -1.37 2.87 -9.67
N LEU A 8 -1.60 2.00 -8.68
CA LEU A 8 -2.13 2.33 -7.36
C LEU A 8 -1.40 1.55 -6.26
N LEU A 9 -0.78 2.28 -5.35
CA LEU A 9 -0.24 1.75 -4.09
C LEU A 9 -0.98 2.45 -2.94
N VAL A 10 -1.58 1.67 -2.04
CA VAL A 10 -2.16 2.17 -0.79
C VAL A 10 -1.19 1.88 0.34
N VAL A 11 -0.75 2.92 1.06
CA VAL A 11 0.20 2.79 2.17
C VAL A 11 -0.54 2.99 3.48
N ASP A 12 -0.27 2.12 4.45
CA ASP A 12 -0.95 2.09 5.74
C ASP A 12 0.05 1.80 6.86
N GLU A 13 -0.06 2.51 7.97
CA GLU A 13 0.79 2.30 9.15
C GLU A 13 0.36 1.07 9.94
N ASP A 14 -0.90 0.67 9.81
CA ASP A 14 -1.48 -0.42 10.56
C ASP A 14 -1.28 -1.77 9.89
N VAL A 15 -1.68 -2.84 10.58
CA VAL A 15 -1.59 -4.22 10.10
C VAL A 15 -2.46 -4.46 8.84
N PRO A 16 -2.17 -5.49 8.05
CA PRO A 16 -2.90 -5.76 6.82
C PRO A 16 -4.39 -6.03 7.07
N GLY A 17 -5.23 -5.69 6.08
CA GLY A 17 -6.66 -6.01 6.08
C GLY A 17 -7.56 -4.95 6.75
N GLY A 18 -6.97 -3.88 7.27
CA GLY A 18 -7.70 -2.74 7.85
C GLY A 18 -8.17 -1.71 6.81
N ALA A 19 -7.91 -0.44 7.09
CA ALA A 19 -8.34 0.68 6.26
C ALA A 19 -7.82 0.58 4.82
N SER A 20 -6.57 0.14 4.64
CA SER A 20 -5.98 -0.16 3.32
C SER A 20 -6.84 -1.06 2.44
N ALA A 21 -7.38 -2.16 2.98
CA ALA A 21 -8.23 -3.08 2.23
C ALA A 21 -9.57 -2.44 1.84
N TYR A 22 -10.16 -1.66 2.77
CA TYR A 22 -11.38 -0.92 2.48
C TYR A 22 -11.17 0.14 1.38
N ILE A 23 -10.10 0.93 1.46
CA ILE A 23 -9.76 1.94 0.45
C ILE A 23 -9.59 1.28 -0.92
N LEU A 24 -8.86 0.17 -0.99
CA LEU A 24 -8.67 -0.57 -2.24
C LEU A 24 -10.01 -1.05 -2.82
N GLN A 25 -10.89 -1.60 -1.97
CA GLN A 25 -12.23 -2.05 -2.38
C GLN A 25 -13.08 -0.89 -2.93
N GLN A 26 -13.07 0.26 -2.26
CA GLN A 26 -13.81 1.45 -2.70
C GLN A 26 -13.30 1.97 -4.06
N VAL A 27 -11.98 2.07 -4.22
CA VAL A 27 -11.36 2.58 -5.45
C VAL A 27 -11.59 1.64 -6.63
N LEU A 28 -11.44 0.33 -6.42
CA LEU A 28 -11.60 -0.64 -7.49
C LEU A 28 -13.08 -0.87 -7.82
N GLN A 29 -13.91 -1.19 -6.84
CA GLN A 29 -15.29 -1.66 -7.08
C GLN A 29 -16.27 -0.49 -7.26
N LEU A 30 -16.30 0.45 -6.33
CA LEU A 30 -17.31 1.52 -6.37
C LEU A 30 -16.95 2.62 -7.38
N GLN A 31 -15.67 2.98 -7.49
CA GLN A 31 -15.22 4.01 -8.42
C GLN A 31 -14.84 3.45 -9.81
N GLY A 32 -14.82 2.12 -9.96
CA GLY A 32 -14.44 1.46 -11.21
C GLY A 32 -12.99 1.76 -11.62
N GLY A 33 -12.09 1.90 -10.64
CA GLY A 33 -10.70 2.27 -10.82
C GLY A 33 -9.88 1.25 -11.60
N TYR A 34 -10.28 -0.02 -11.58
CA TYR A 34 -9.63 -1.12 -12.31
C TYR A 34 -9.49 -0.87 -13.82
N ARG A 35 -10.35 -0.04 -14.41
CA ARG A 35 -10.31 0.32 -15.84
C ARG A 35 -9.08 1.14 -16.22
N TRP A 36 -8.40 1.73 -15.24
CA TRP A 36 -7.25 2.60 -15.42
C TRP A 36 -5.96 1.96 -14.89
N LEU A 37 -5.96 0.66 -14.60
CA LEU A 37 -4.80 -0.04 -14.06
C LEU A 37 -4.08 -0.81 -15.17
N ASP A 38 -2.79 -0.51 -15.29
CA ASP A 38 -1.84 -1.20 -16.17
C ASP A 38 -1.03 -2.26 -15.40
N SER A 39 -1.03 -2.19 -14.06
CA SER A 39 -0.44 -3.19 -13.17
C SER A 39 -1.40 -3.57 -12.04
N ALA A 40 -1.14 -4.68 -11.37
CA ALA A 40 -1.90 -5.06 -10.18
C ALA A 40 -1.75 -3.97 -9.10
N PRO A 41 -2.85 -3.56 -8.44
CA PRO A 41 -2.74 -2.62 -7.34
C PRO A 41 -2.22 -3.34 -6.09
N ALA A 42 -1.52 -2.61 -5.23
CA ALA A 42 -0.91 -3.17 -4.04
C ALA A 42 -1.23 -2.36 -2.78
N THR A 43 -1.14 -3.03 -1.63
CA THR A 43 -1.16 -2.39 -0.31
C THR A 43 0.20 -2.61 0.35
N LEU A 44 0.80 -1.55 0.88
CA LEU A 44 1.98 -1.61 1.73
C LEU A 44 1.56 -1.24 3.16
N THR A 45 1.59 -2.20 4.06
CA THR A 45 1.09 -2.06 5.44
C THR A 45 2.18 -2.40 6.45
N ALA A 46 1.93 -2.17 7.74
CA ALA A 46 2.80 -2.72 8.77
C ALA A 46 2.79 -4.26 8.77
N LYS A 47 3.85 -4.83 9.35
CA LYS A 47 3.97 -6.28 9.55
C LYS A 47 2.92 -6.77 10.54
N ALA A 48 2.27 -7.89 10.26
CA ALA A 48 1.24 -8.52 11.09
C ALA A 48 1.81 -9.15 12.38
N HIS A 49 2.29 -8.33 13.30
CA HIS A 49 2.79 -8.73 14.62
C HIS A 49 2.55 -7.62 15.65
N ARG A 50 2.79 -7.92 16.93
CA ARG A 50 2.75 -6.87 17.95
C ARG A 50 4.03 -6.04 17.87
N PRO A 51 3.93 -4.70 17.80
CA PRO A 51 5.11 -3.84 17.74
C PRO A 51 5.92 -3.92 19.04
N ALA A 52 7.22 -3.74 18.93
CA ALA A 52 8.10 -3.51 20.07
C ALA A 52 7.74 -2.22 20.82
N TYR A 53 8.21 -2.08 22.05
CA TYR A 53 7.90 -0.91 22.87
C TYR A 53 8.68 0.32 22.38
N GLY A 54 8.04 1.48 22.36
CA GLY A 54 8.67 2.75 21.98
C GLY A 54 8.99 2.84 20.48
N THR A 55 10.04 3.60 20.15
CA THR A 55 10.43 3.93 18.77
C THR A 55 10.91 2.73 17.95
N ASP A 56 11.36 1.67 18.62
CA ASP A 56 11.72 0.41 17.95
C ASP A 56 10.50 -0.21 17.27
N GLY A 57 9.31 -0.07 17.87
CA GLY A 57 8.06 -0.53 17.27
C GLY A 57 7.79 0.14 15.93
N ASP A 58 8.04 1.44 15.83
CA ASP A 58 7.86 2.20 14.59
C ASP A 58 8.82 1.71 13.51
N TYR A 59 10.11 1.58 13.84
CA TYR A 59 11.15 1.18 12.88
C TYR A 59 10.97 -0.25 12.35
N PHE A 60 10.60 -1.20 13.20
CA PHE A 60 10.52 -2.61 12.79
C PHE A 60 9.15 -3.01 12.24
N SER A 61 8.10 -2.27 12.58
CA SER A 61 6.72 -2.66 12.27
C SER A 61 6.10 -1.87 11.13
N LYS A 62 6.34 -0.56 11.07
CA LYS A 62 5.69 0.33 10.10
C LYS A 62 6.47 0.35 8.78
N PRO A 63 5.81 0.57 7.64
CA PRO A 63 6.51 0.75 6.38
C PRO A 63 7.35 2.02 6.42
N SER A 64 8.62 1.89 6.06
CA SER A 64 9.60 2.96 5.94
C SER A 64 9.51 3.67 4.58
N VAL A 65 10.23 4.78 4.43
CA VAL A 65 10.33 5.49 3.15
C VAL A 65 11.00 4.59 2.11
N GLU A 66 12.00 3.82 2.52
CA GLU A 66 12.71 2.86 1.69
C GLU A 66 11.75 1.78 1.17
N ASP A 67 10.88 1.22 2.03
CA ASP A 67 9.87 0.24 1.62
C ASP A 67 8.91 0.81 0.56
N VAL A 68 8.49 2.07 0.72
CA VAL A 68 7.63 2.76 -0.25
C VAL A 68 8.35 2.94 -1.59
N VAL A 69 9.61 3.36 -1.57
CA VAL A 69 10.41 3.55 -2.79
C VAL A 69 10.63 2.23 -3.51
N GLU A 70 10.97 1.17 -2.78
CA GLU A 70 11.17 -0.16 -3.35
C GLU A 70 9.88 -0.70 -3.96
N ALA A 71 8.75 -0.60 -3.25
CA ALA A 71 7.45 -1.03 -3.75
C ALA A 71 7.06 -0.29 -5.05
N VAL A 72 7.22 1.04 -5.08
CA VAL A 72 6.91 1.84 -6.28
C VAL A 72 7.82 1.47 -7.44
N LEU A 73 9.13 1.34 -7.22
CA LEU A 73 10.07 0.94 -8.27
C LEU A 73 9.80 -0.47 -8.78
N GLY A 74 9.39 -1.40 -7.91
CA GLY A 74 8.94 -2.73 -8.29
C GLY A 74 7.74 -2.67 -9.24
N MET A 75 6.70 -1.91 -8.88
CA MET A 75 5.51 -1.73 -9.71
C MET A 75 5.80 -1.05 -11.06
N VAL A 76 6.82 -0.19 -11.14
CA VAL A 76 7.21 0.47 -12.40
C VAL A 76 8.00 -0.46 -13.33
N LYS A 77 8.68 -1.47 -12.78
CA LYS A 77 9.47 -2.44 -13.55
C LYS A 77 8.64 -3.58 -14.13
N GLU A 78 7.46 -3.87 -13.58
CA GLU A 78 6.42 -4.71 -14.21
C GLU A 78 5.84 -4.03 -15.45
#